data_AF-A0A7C3FPM2-F1
#
_entry.id   AF-A0A7C3FPM2-F1
#
_cell.length_a   1.000
_cell.length_b   1.000
_cell.length_c   1.000
_cell.angle_alpha   90.00
_cell.angle_beta   90.00
_cell.angle_gamma   90.00
#
_symmetry.space_group_name_H-M   'P 1'
#
loop_
_entity.id
_entity.type
_entity.pdbx_description
1 polymer ?
#
loop_
_entity_poly.entity_id
_entity_poly.type
_entity_poly.pdbx_seq_one_letter_code
_entity_poly.pdbx_strand_id
1 'polypeptide(L)'
;MQIRKTYKEVNPELLYAELRDFALKQGAILSEEKLETYALPSDTSSFITRGTLSFKIQEKGKECLRAHVVGSVKTETKVMLDIDESLFPSEKVSALEDDLDFIFGIYEVK
;
A
#
# COMPACT_ATOMS: atom_id res chain seq x y z
N MET A 1 2.44 5.69 13.44
CA MET A 1 3.41 4.71 12.93
C MET A 1 3.61 4.82 11.42
N GLN A 2 4.83 4.64 10.91
CA GLN A 2 5.12 4.54 9.48
C GLN A 2 5.85 3.23 9.19
N ILE A 3 5.33 2.44 8.25
CA ILE A 3 5.91 1.16 7.80
C ILE A 3 6.41 1.34 6.37
N ARG A 4 7.59 0.82 6.07
CA ARG A 4 8.18 0.85 4.73
C ARG A 4 8.62 -0.57 4.38
N LYS A 5 8.07 -1.12 3.30
CA LYS A 5 8.44 -2.44 2.78
C LYS A 5 8.84 -2.31 1.31
N THR A 6 9.80 -3.14 0.90
CA THR A 6 10.24 -3.19 -0.50
C THR A 6 10.07 -4.62 -0.99
N TYR A 7 9.35 -4.77 -2.10
CA TYR A 7 9.09 -6.05 -2.74
C TYR A 7 9.75 -6.10 -4.12
N LYS A 8 10.25 -7.26 -4.51
CA LYS A 8 10.85 -7.48 -5.82
C LYS A 8 9.95 -8.38 -6.65
N GLU A 9 9.83 -8.10 -7.95
CA GLU A 9 8.99 -8.88 -8.89
C GLU A 9 7.49 -8.93 -8.52
N VAL A 10 7.03 -8.06 -7.61
CA VAL A 10 5.61 -7.91 -7.28
C VAL A 10 4.97 -6.83 -8.14
N ASN A 11 3.85 -7.16 -8.77
CA ASN A 11 3.08 -6.20 -9.54
C ASN A 11 2.50 -5.11 -8.61
N PRO A 12 2.85 -3.82 -8.79
CA PRO A 12 2.37 -2.73 -7.95
C PRO A 12 0.84 -2.58 -7.97
N GLU A 13 0.18 -2.90 -9.08
CA GLU A 13 -1.29 -2.87 -9.16
C GLU A 13 -1.94 -3.96 -8.30
N LEU A 14 -1.32 -5.14 -8.25
CA LEU A 14 -1.79 -6.24 -7.42
C LEU A 14 -1.57 -5.91 -5.94
N LEU A 15 -0.39 -5.43 -5.56
CA LEU A 15 -0.12 -4.99 -4.19
C LEU A 15 -1.10 -3.87 -3.75
N TYR A 16 -1.38 -2.92 -4.65
CA TYR A 16 -2.35 -1.85 -4.43
C TYR A 16 -3.77 -2.39 -4.19
N ALA A 17 -4.21 -3.37 -4.98
CA ALA A 17 -5.51 -3.99 -4.83
C ALA A 17 -5.64 -4.75 -3.50
N GLU A 18 -4.62 -5.53 -3.14
CA GLU A 18 -4.60 -6.29 -1.87
C GLU A 18 -4.60 -5.35 -0.66
N LEU A 19 -3.79 -4.29 -0.69
CA LEU A 19 -3.77 -3.27 0.37
C LEU A 19 -5.15 -2.62 0.58
N ARG A 20 -5.85 -2.35 -0.52
CA ARG A 20 -7.22 -1.82 -0.47
C ARG A 20 -8.16 -2.82 0.20
N ASP A 21 -8.10 -4.09 -0.18
CA ASP A 21 -8.98 -5.12 0.38
C ASP A 21 -8.70 -5.34 1.87
N PHE A 22 -7.43 -5.44 2.28
CA PHE A 22 -7.07 -5.55 3.70
C PHE A 22 -7.53 -4.36 4.53
N ALA A 23 -7.32 -3.14 4.03
CA ALA A 23 -7.77 -1.95 4.73
C ALA A 23 -9.31 -1.94 4.89
N LEU A 24 -10.06 -2.32 3.85
CA LEU A 24 -11.52 -2.46 3.91
C LEU A 24 -11.96 -3.56 4.89
N LYS A 25 -11.28 -4.73 4.89
CA LYS A 25 -11.51 -5.86 5.80
C LYS A 25 -11.30 -5.47 7.27
N GLN A 26 -10.32 -4.62 7.55
CA GLN A 26 -10.07 -4.06 8.89
C GLN A 26 -11.08 -2.96 9.30
N GLY A 27 -12.04 -2.64 8.44
CA GLY A 27 -13.09 -1.65 8.69
C GLY A 27 -12.66 -0.20 8.41
N ALA A 28 -11.57 0.01 7.66
CA ALA A 28 -11.20 1.33 7.17
C ALA A 28 -12.06 1.70 5.97
N ILE A 29 -12.47 2.97 5.85
CA ILE A 29 -13.27 3.45 4.73
C ILE A 29 -12.35 4.14 3.74
N LEU A 30 -12.39 3.72 2.48
CA LEU A 30 -11.62 4.37 1.42
C LEU A 30 -12.09 5.83 1.28
N SER A 31 -11.17 6.78 1.40
CA SER A 31 -11.44 8.21 1.27
C SER A 31 -10.92 8.77 -0.04
N GLU A 32 -9.68 8.45 -0.41
CA GLU A 32 -9.09 8.84 -1.68
C GLU A 32 -8.36 7.64 -2.27
N GLU A 33 -8.52 7.44 -3.57
CA GLU A 33 -7.78 6.45 -4.35
C GLU A 33 -7.20 7.15 -5.58
N LYS A 34 -5.90 7.05 -5.76
CA LYS A 34 -5.16 7.59 -6.91
C LYS A 34 -4.23 6.53 -7.45
N LEU A 35 -4.41 6.16 -8.70
CA LEU A 35 -3.50 5.27 -9.41
C LEU A 35 -3.01 6.01 -10.64
N GLU A 36 -1.71 6.23 -10.71
CA GLU A 36 -1.06 6.97 -11.79
C GLU A 36 0.06 6.12 -12.36
N THR A 37 -0.01 5.84 -13.66
CA THR A 37 1.02 5.08 -14.38
C THR A 37 1.80 6.03 -15.27
N TYR A 38 3.11 6.11 -15.02
CA TYR A 38 4.02 6.97 -15.76
C TYR A 38 4.96 6.11 -16.60
N ALA A 39 5.14 6.49 -17.87
CA ALA A 39 6.19 5.91 -18.69
C ALA A 39 7.55 6.50 -18.28
N LEU A 40 8.57 5.66 -18.18
CA LEU A 40 9.93 6.14 -17.92
C LEU A 40 10.45 6.89 -19.15
N PRO A 41 11.02 8.10 -18.98
CA PRO A 41 11.50 8.90 -20.10
C PRO A 41 12.67 8.27 -20.87
N SER A 42 13.39 7.31 -20.27
CA SER A 42 14.49 6.59 -20.92
C SER A 42 14.11 5.28 -21.60
N ASP A 43 12.94 4.71 -21.31
CA ASP A 43 12.59 3.36 -21.78
C ASP A 43 11.07 3.24 -21.97
N THR A 44 10.61 3.23 -23.23
CA THR A 44 9.18 3.17 -23.61
C THR A 44 8.47 1.87 -23.18
N SER A 45 9.22 0.89 -22.68
CA SER A 45 8.69 -0.39 -22.21
C SER A 45 8.71 -0.54 -20.70
N SER A 46 9.07 0.51 -19.96
CA SER A 46 9.19 0.47 -18.50
C SER A 46 8.24 1.50 -17.88
N PHE A 47 7.25 1.01 -17.15
CA PHE A 47 6.21 1.82 -16.53
C PHE A 47 6.41 1.84 -15.03
N ILE A 48 6.29 3.03 -14.43
CA ILE A 48 6.24 3.21 -12.98
C ILE A 48 4.79 3.46 -12.62
N THR A 49 4.24 2.58 -11.80
CA THR A 49 2.90 2.73 -11.23
C THR A 49 3.04 3.35 -9.84
N ARG A 50 2.30 4.43 -9.61
CA ARG A 50 2.14 5.10 -8.33
C ARG A 50 0.69 4.97 -7.88
N GLY A 51 0.47 4.16 -6.85
CA GLY A 51 -0.79 4.07 -6.14
C GLY A 51 -0.74 4.86 -4.84
N THR A 52 -1.71 5.74 -4.59
CA THR A 52 -1.93 6.37 -3.29
C THR A 52 -3.35 6.04 -2.85
N LEU A 53 -3.47 5.40 -1.69
CA LEU A 53 -4.73 5.10 -1.03
C LEU A 53 -4.76 5.85 0.30
N SER A 54 -5.83 6.58 0.56
CA SER A 54 -6.09 7.19 1.85
C SER A 54 -7.38 6.62 2.42
N PHE A 55 -7.34 6.19 3.68
CA PHE A 55 -8.46 5.61 4.39
C PHE A 55 -8.81 6.45 5.61
N LYS A 56 -10.10 6.54 5.91
CA LYS A 56 -10.68 7.24 7.06
C LYS A 56 -11.49 6.28 7.91
N ILE A 57 -11.62 6.58 9.20
CA ILE A 57 -12.55 5.87 10.09
C ILE A 57 -13.81 6.72 10.30
N GLN A 58 -14.96 6.06 10.25
CA GLN A 58 -16.30 6.64 10.33
C GLN A 58 -16.50 7.50 11.59
N GLU A 59 -15.86 7.15 12.72
CA GLU A 59 -16.04 7.84 14.00
C GLU A 59 -15.46 9.26 14.08
N LYS A 60 -14.46 9.63 13.25
CA LYS A 60 -13.79 10.94 13.37
C LYS A 60 -13.59 11.70 12.06
N GLY A 61 -13.90 11.11 10.90
CA GLY A 61 -13.69 11.75 9.59
C GLY A 61 -12.22 12.11 9.29
N LYS A 62 -11.29 11.69 10.16
CA LYS A 62 -9.85 11.90 10.04
C LYS A 62 -9.23 10.73 9.28
N GLU A 63 -8.24 11.05 8.44
CA GLU A 63 -7.40 10.07 7.77
C GLU A 63 -6.67 9.24 8.84
N CYS A 64 -6.80 7.92 8.74
CA CYS A 64 -6.28 6.97 9.72
C CYS A 64 -5.15 6.11 9.16
N LEU A 65 -5.18 5.86 7.85
CA LEU A 65 -4.19 5.05 7.15
C LEU A 65 -4.00 5.60 5.74
N ARG A 66 -2.76 5.68 5.29
CA ARG A 66 -2.39 6.11 3.96
C ARG A 66 -1.35 5.16 3.39
N ALA A 67 -1.70 4.46 2.33
CA ALA A 67 -0.80 3.58 1.61
C ALA A 67 -0.28 4.28 0.36
N HIS A 68 1.04 4.32 0.21
CA HIS A 68 1.73 4.72 -1.02
C HIS A 68 2.44 3.51 -1.58
N VAL A 69 2.09 3.14 -2.80
CA VAL A 69 2.72 2.09 -3.59
C VAL A 69 3.42 2.79 -4.74
N VAL A 70 4.73 2.60 -4.90
CA VAL A 70 5.48 3.11 -6.05
C VAL A 70 6.38 2.00 -6.54
N GLY A 71 6.18 1.56 -7.78
CA GLY A 71 6.95 0.45 -8.30
C GLY A 71 6.84 0.24 -9.80
N SER A 72 7.69 -0.66 -10.29
CA SER A 72 7.57 -1.20 -11.63
C SER A 72 7.63 -2.72 -11.56
N VAL A 73 6.83 -3.39 -12.39
CA VAL A 73 6.84 -4.86 -12.54
C VAL A 73 8.24 -5.38 -12.87
N LYS A 74 9.07 -4.59 -13.57
CA LYS A 74 10.42 -4.98 -14.00
C LYS A 74 11.50 -4.77 -12.93
N THR A 75 11.24 -3.97 -11.91
CA THR A 75 12.26 -3.60 -10.92
C THR A 75 11.81 -4.00 -9.52
N GLU A 76 11.38 -3.01 -8.74
CA GLU A 76 11.01 -3.13 -7.35
C GLU A 76 9.72 -2.35 -7.13
N THR A 77 8.90 -2.85 -6.23
CA THR A 77 7.70 -2.19 -5.74
C THR A 77 7.91 -1.80 -4.29
N LYS A 78 7.96 -0.50 -4.04
CA LYS A 78 8.12 0.08 -2.72
C LYS A 78 6.76 0.44 -2.18
N VAL A 79 6.51 0.03 -0.95
CA VAL A 79 5.32 0.39 -0.19
C VAL A 79 5.69 1.24 1.00
N MET A 80 4.85 2.22 1.26
CA MET A 80 4.93 3.07 2.43
C MET A 80 3.53 3.22 3.01
N LEU A 81 3.34 2.68 4.21
CA LEU A 81 2.10 2.79 4.95
C LEU A 81 2.31 3.81 6.06
N ASP A 82 1.56 4.89 6.02
CA ASP A 82 1.50 5.89 7.06
C ASP A 82 0.21 5.67 7.86
N ILE A 83 0.33 5.46 9.18
CA ILE A 83 -0.77 5.03 10.02
C ILE A 83 -0.84 5.92 11.25
N ASP A 84 -2.01 6.47 11.51
CA ASP A 84 -2.28 7.22 12.72
C ASP A 84 -2.77 6.26 13.82
N GLU A 85 -1.89 5.93 14.77
CA GLU A 85 -2.21 5.02 15.89
C GLU A 85 -3.32 5.55 16.80
N SER A 86 -3.60 6.86 16.77
CA SER A 86 -4.68 7.46 17.57
C SER A 86 -6.06 7.13 16.99
N LEU A 87 -6.12 6.71 15.73
CA LEU A 87 -7.33 6.38 14.99
C LEU A 87 -7.37 4.90 14.62
N PHE A 88 -6.24 4.32 14.28
CA PHE A 88 -6.12 2.94 13.83
C PHE A 88 -5.28 2.13 14.83
N PRO A 89 -5.91 1.27 15.65
CA PRO A 89 -5.21 0.55 16.71
C PRO A 89 -4.14 -0.39 16.14
N SER A 90 -3.03 -0.53 16.88
CA SER A 90 -1.87 -1.36 16.50
C SER A 90 -2.22 -2.83 16.24
N GLU A 91 -3.29 -3.35 16.85
CA GLU A 91 -3.82 -4.70 16.59
C GLU A 91 -4.25 -4.88 15.12
N LYS A 92 -4.96 -3.88 14.55
CA LYS A 92 -5.36 -3.91 13.14
C LYS A 92 -4.19 -3.68 12.20
N VAL A 93 -3.21 -2.87 12.62
CA VAL A 93 -1.95 -2.68 11.88
C VAL A 93 -1.21 -4.00 11.77
N SER A 94 -1.05 -4.68 12.90
CA SER A 94 -0.34 -5.96 12.97
C SER A 94 -1.04 -7.01 12.11
N ALA A 95 -2.38 -7.07 12.15
CA ALA A 95 -3.14 -7.97 11.28
C ALA A 95 -2.95 -7.65 9.78
N LEU A 96 -2.95 -6.37 9.40
CA LEU A 96 -2.71 -5.95 8.01
C LEU A 96 -1.27 -6.24 7.56
N GLU A 97 -0.28 -6.05 8.43
CA GLU A 97 1.10 -6.42 8.16
C GLU A 97 1.28 -7.94 8.04
N ASP A 98 0.58 -8.73 8.87
CA ASP A 98 0.61 -10.20 8.82
C ASP A 98 -0.03 -10.75 7.55
N ASP A 99 -1.20 -10.21 7.14
CA ASP A 99 -1.85 -10.53 5.85
C ASP A 99 -0.90 -10.21 4.68
N LEU A 100 -0.18 -9.07 4.73
CA LEU A 100 0.81 -8.69 3.70
C LEU A 100 2.05 -9.59 3.71
N ASP A 101 2.57 -9.96 4.88
CA ASP A 101 3.72 -10.86 5.01
C ASP A 101 3.37 -12.27 4.53
N PHE A 102 2.15 -12.72 4.80
CA PHE A 102 1.67 -14.02 4.35
C PHE A 102 1.63 -14.13 2.82
N ILE A 103 1.19 -13.08 2.12
CA ILE A 103 1.07 -13.08 0.64
C ILE A 103 2.37 -12.67 -0.04
N PHE A 104 3.02 -11.62 0.45
CA PHE A 104 4.16 -10.99 -0.20
C PHE A 104 5.49 -11.21 0.50
N GLY A 105 5.53 -11.84 1.67
CA GLY A 105 6.76 -12.05 2.45
C GLY A 105 7.82 -12.85 1.69
N ILE A 106 7.42 -13.70 0.74
CA ILE A 106 8.36 -14.42 -0.14
C ILE A 106 9.07 -13.50 -1.16
N TYR A 107 8.49 -12.34 -1.44
CA TYR A 107 9.01 -11.34 -2.39
C TYR A 107 9.61 -10.12 -1.69
N GLU A 108 9.50 -10.04 -0.36
CA GLU A 108 10.07 -8.95 0.43
C GLU A 108 11.60 -9.01 0.38
N VAL A 109 12.22 -7.88 0.02
CA VAL A 109 13.67 -7.71 0.06
C VAL A 109 14.03 -7.17 1.44
N LYS A 110 14.60 -8.04 2.29
CA LYS A 110 15.13 -7.69 3.62
C LYS A 110 16.47 -6.96 3.55
#